data_AF-A0A417V5L2-F1
#
_entry.id   AF-A0A417V5L2-F1
#
_cell.length_a   1.000
_cell.length_b   1.000
_cell.length_c   1.000
_cell.angle_alpha   90.00
_cell.angle_beta   90.00
_cell.angle_gamma   90.00
#
_symmetry.space_group_name_H-M   'P 1'
#
loop_
_entity.id
_entity.type
_entity.pdbx_description
1 polymer ?
#
loop_
_entity_poly.entity_id
_entity_poly.type
_entity_poly.pdbx_seq_one_letter_code
_entity_poly.pdbx_strand_id
1 'polypeptide(L)'
;MNFTKAFAVFMQIDSKEFTEDEKYEAIQQVLDAATINSITKKQVLNVVSWLFNKQQKYRWHDLRKNPDDLPDVPHPERTWFEVVQEDNEDCIPRATMQYDDEYGFGFYQEIYAARSFGYVDTEFKTVEELNLAPVVAWKAIEKFENDEI
;
A
#
# COMPACT_ATOMS: atom_id res chain seq x y z
N MET A 1 18.30 18.27 1.39
CA MET A 1 19.02 17.97 0.11
C MET A 1 19.49 19.24 -0.61
N ASN A 2 20.54 19.18 -1.47
CA ASN A 2 20.94 20.32 -2.33
C ASN A 2 20.17 20.33 -3.67
N PHE A 3 20.07 21.50 -4.30
CA PHE A 3 19.24 21.69 -5.51
C PHE A 3 19.64 20.79 -6.68
N THR A 4 20.94 20.59 -6.91
CA THR A 4 21.42 19.70 -7.98
C THR A 4 20.97 18.26 -7.79
N LYS A 5 21.02 17.75 -6.54
CA LYS A 5 20.53 16.41 -6.20
C LYS A 5 19.00 16.36 -6.30
N ALA A 6 18.28 17.37 -5.82
CA ALA A 6 16.82 17.46 -5.96
C ALA A 6 16.39 17.37 -7.44
N PHE A 7 17.10 18.07 -8.33
CA PHE A 7 16.86 17.98 -9.78
C PHE A 7 17.11 16.58 -10.34
N ALA A 8 18.19 15.92 -9.93
CA ALA A 8 18.50 14.56 -10.37
C ALA A 8 17.40 13.58 -9.93
N VAL A 9 16.95 13.65 -8.68
CA VAL A 9 15.86 12.83 -8.13
C VAL A 9 14.56 13.10 -8.89
N PHE A 10 14.20 14.37 -9.11
CA PHE A 10 12.98 14.73 -9.85
C PHE A 10 12.97 14.17 -11.28
N MET A 11 14.11 14.21 -11.98
CA MET A 11 14.23 13.65 -13.32
C MET A 11 14.17 12.12 -13.35
N GLN A 12 14.52 11.48 -12.24
CA GLN A 12 14.60 10.03 -12.08
C GLN A 12 13.58 9.53 -11.04
N ILE A 13 12.37 10.11 -11.05
CA ILE A 13 11.37 9.88 -9.99
C ILE A 13 10.99 8.40 -9.82
N ASP A 14 11.05 7.62 -10.90
CA ASP A 14 10.75 6.18 -10.90
C ASP A 14 11.92 5.31 -10.43
N SER A 15 13.11 5.89 -10.21
CA SER A 15 14.29 5.15 -9.76
C SER A 15 14.07 4.54 -8.38
N LYS A 16 14.49 3.30 -8.19
CA LYS A 16 14.50 2.62 -6.88
C LYS A 16 15.69 3.03 -6.00
N GLU A 17 16.62 3.83 -6.53
CA GLU A 17 17.82 4.28 -5.81
C GLU A 17 17.53 5.36 -4.76
N PHE A 18 16.38 6.05 -4.86
CA PHE A 18 15.98 7.11 -3.95
C PHE A 18 14.81 6.67 -3.06
N THR A 19 14.85 7.07 -1.80
CA THR A 19 13.75 6.82 -0.84
C THR A 19 12.50 7.64 -1.20
N GLU A 20 11.35 7.31 -0.60
CA GLU A 20 10.14 8.11 -0.82
C GLU A 20 10.30 9.54 -0.30
N ASP A 21 10.90 9.71 0.87
CA ASP A 21 11.20 11.03 1.44
C ASP A 21 12.15 11.86 0.57
N GLU A 22 13.21 11.26 0.03
CA GLU A 22 14.10 11.97 -0.89
C GLU A 22 13.34 12.45 -2.13
N LYS A 23 12.38 11.65 -2.61
CA LYS A 23 11.52 12.04 -3.74
C LYS A 23 10.57 13.16 -3.37
N TYR A 24 9.92 13.09 -2.21
CA TYR A 24 9.04 14.16 -1.74
C TYR A 24 9.81 15.47 -1.53
N GLU A 25 10.98 15.42 -0.88
CA GLU A 25 11.84 16.60 -0.69
C GLU A 25 12.29 17.18 -2.04
N ALA A 26 12.67 16.33 -3.00
CA ALA A 26 13.05 16.77 -4.34
C ALA A 26 11.90 17.50 -5.07
N ILE A 27 10.70 16.92 -5.04
CA ILE A 27 9.51 17.51 -5.65
C ILE A 27 9.24 18.88 -5.04
N GLN A 28 9.26 18.98 -3.71
CA GLN A 28 9.01 20.25 -3.01
C GLN A 28 10.05 21.30 -3.42
N GLN A 29 11.34 20.97 -3.40
CA GLN A 29 12.39 21.90 -3.78
C GLN A 29 12.31 22.37 -5.25
N VAL A 30 11.89 21.50 -6.17
CA VAL A 30 11.70 21.85 -7.58
C VAL A 30 10.46 22.74 -7.77
N LEU A 31 9.39 22.49 -7.02
CA LEU A 31 8.18 23.33 -7.05
C LEU A 31 8.42 24.73 -6.47
N ASP A 32 9.26 24.84 -5.45
CA ASP A 32 9.63 26.11 -4.82
C ASP A 32 10.65 26.92 -5.64
N ALA A 33 11.22 26.33 -6.71
CA ALA A 33 12.18 27.00 -7.57
C ALA A 33 11.53 28.12 -8.38
N ALA A 34 12.18 29.30 -8.42
CA ALA A 34 11.70 30.44 -9.20
C ALA A 34 11.56 30.15 -10.71
N THR A 35 12.37 29.22 -11.24
CA THR A 35 12.28 28.74 -12.62
C THR A 35 12.70 27.28 -12.74
N ILE A 36 12.05 26.52 -13.61
CA ILE A 36 12.36 25.11 -13.93
C ILE A 36 12.79 24.93 -15.39
N ASN A 37 13.54 25.89 -15.93
CA ASN A 37 13.84 25.99 -17.38
C ASN A 37 14.53 24.76 -18.00
N SER A 38 15.17 23.90 -17.19
CA SER A 38 15.83 22.67 -17.64
C SER A 38 14.93 21.42 -17.56
N ILE A 39 13.68 21.56 -17.12
CA ILE A 39 12.72 20.45 -16.95
C ILE A 39 11.71 20.46 -18.10
N THR A 40 11.59 19.33 -18.78
CA THR A 40 10.63 19.14 -19.85
C THR A 40 9.23 18.87 -19.30
N LYS A 41 8.18 19.19 -20.08
CA LYS A 41 6.79 18.83 -19.76
C LYS A 41 6.64 17.33 -19.45
N LYS A 42 7.37 16.46 -20.17
CA LYS A 42 7.32 15.01 -19.95
C LYS A 42 7.80 14.63 -18.55
N GLN A 43 8.89 15.23 -18.07
CA GLN A 43 9.41 14.97 -16.72
C GLN A 43 8.42 15.43 -15.64
N VAL A 44 7.79 16.60 -15.82
CA VAL A 44 6.72 17.06 -14.92
C VAL A 44 5.56 16.06 -14.92
N LEU A 45 5.11 15.60 -16.09
CA LEU A 45 4.02 14.63 -16.20
C LEU A 45 4.36 13.27 -15.58
N ASN A 46 5.62 12.84 -15.64
CA ASN A 46 6.07 11.62 -14.97
C ASN A 46 5.94 11.76 -13.45
N VAL A 47 6.40 12.87 -12.88
CA VAL A 47 6.26 13.16 -11.45
C VAL A 47 4.79 13.23 -11.03
N VAL A 48 3.95 13.89 -11.83
CA VAL A 48 2.50 13.95 -11.58
C VAL A 48 1.89 12.55 -11.60
N SER A 49 2.23 11.73 -12.60
CA SER A 49 1.77 10.34 -12.69
C SER A 49 2.22 9.51 -11.49
N TRP A 50 3.47 9.70 -11.04
CA TRP A 50 4.01 9.05 -9.86
C TRP A 50 3.22 9.43 -8.60
N LEU A 51 2.95 10.73 -8.38
CA LEU A 51 2.12 11.21 -7.26
C LEU A 51 0.69 10.67 -7.32
N PHE A 52 0.06 10.65 -8.49
CA PHE A 52 -1.26 10.06 -8.65
C PHE A 52 -1.25 8.57 -8.32
N ASN A 53 -0.27 7.81 -8.83
CA ASN A 53 -0.17 6.38 -8.52
C ASN A 53 0.03 6.13 -7.02
N LYS A 54 0.82 6.97 -6.34
CA LYS A 54 0.99 6.92 -4.88
C LYS A 54 -0.32 7.19 -4.14
N GLN A 55 -1.05 8.23 -4.51
CA GLN A 55 -2.35 8.53 -3.92
C GLN A 55 -3.37 7.41 -4.19
N GLN A 56 -3.37 6.87 -5.41
CA GLN A 56 -4.25 5.77 -5.84
C GLN A 56 -3.97 4.47 -5.09
N LYS A 57 -2.76 4.26 -4.57
CA LYS A 57 -2.46 3.11 -3.70
C LYS A 57 -3.21 3.17 -2.36
N TYR A 58 -3.47 4.38 -1.85
CA TYR A 58 -4.07 4.60 -0.52
C TYR A 58 -5.52 5.10 -0.59
N ARG A 59 -6.18 4.99 -1.75
CA ARG A 59 -7.63 5.24 -1.84
C ARG A 59 -8.40 4.04 -1.29
N TRP A 60 -9.70 4.25 -1.10
CA TRP A 60 -10.62 3.13 -0.96
C TRP A 60 -10.86 2.47 -2.33
N HIS A 61 -10.67 1.17 -2.37
CA HIS A 61 -10.99 0.30 -3.50
C HIS A 61 -12.36 -0.32 -3.21
N ASP A 62 -13.38 0.18 -3.89
CA ASP A 62 -14.78 -0.23 -3.73
C ASP A 62 -15.06 -1.42 -4.65
N LEU A 63 -15.08 -2.63 -4.08
CA LEU A 63 -15.21 -3.89 -4.82
C LEU A 63 -16.61 -4.05 -5.45
N ARG A 64 -17.61 -3.30 -4.97
CA ARG A 64 -18.94 -3.29 -5.60
C ARG A 64 -18.94 -2.53 -6.93
N LYS A 65 -18.05 -1.54 -7.06
CA LYS A 65 -17.88 -0.76 -8.31
C LYS A 65 -16.87 -1.42 -9.25
N ASN A 66 -15.80 -1.97 -8.72
CA ASN A 66 -14.78 -2.66 -9.49
C ASN A 66 -14.29 -3.90 -8.73
N PRO A 67 -14.92 -5.07 -8.96
CA PRO A 67 -14.59 -6.31 -8.26
C PRO A 67 -13.14 -6.78 -8.46
N ASP A 68 -12.53 -6.42 -9.60
CA ASP A 68 -11.17 -6.82 -9.96
C ASP A 68 -10.09 -5.85 -9.43
N ASP A 69 -10.49 -4.78 -8.73
CA ASP A 69 -9.58 -3.81 -8.08
C ASP A 69 -9.04 -4.37 -6.76
N LEU A 70 -8.43 -5.56 -6.83
CA LEU A 70 -7.94 -6.33 -5.69
C LEU A 70 -6.49 -5.94 -5.32
N PRO A 71 -6.03 -6.22 -4.09
CA PRO A 71 -4.66 -5.98 -3.71
C PRO A 71 -3.65 -6.71 -4.61
N ASP A 72 -2.70 -5.97 -5.19
CA ASP A 72 -1.57 -6.52 -5.92
C ASP A 72 -0.43 -6.80 -4.92
N VAL A 73 -0.50 -7.96 -4.25
CA VAL A 73 0.51 -8.42 -3.31
C VAL A 73 1.17 -9.71 -3.77
N PRO A 74 2.50 -9.78 -3.85
CA PRO A 74 3.19 -11.04 -4.04
C PRO A 74 3.04 -11.92 -2.77
N HIS A 75 2.58 -13.16 -2.98
CA HIS A 75 2.63 -14.27 -2.02
C HIS A 75 3.99 -14.36 -1.25
N PRO A 76 4.05 -14.65 0.06
CA PRO A 76 3.13 -14.33 1.14
C PRO A 76 3.71 -13.16 1.96
N GLU A 77 3.55 -11.92 1.49
CA GLU A 77 3.65 -10.82 2.43
C GLU A 77 2.39 -10.87 3.31
N ARG A 78 2.55 -11.13 4.61
CA ARG A 78 1.51 -11.08 5.67
C ARG A 78 0.97 -9.65 5.86
N THR A 79 0.73 -8.95 4.75
CA THR A 79 0.34 -7.55 4.66
C THR A 79 -1.09 -7.39 5.09
N TRP A 80 -1.31 -6.38 5.93
CA TRP A 80 -2.61 -6.05 6.47
C TRP A 80 -3.22 -4.90 5.67
N PHE A 81 -4.53 -5.01 5.44
CA PHE A 81 -5.35 -4.02 4.77
C PHE A 81 -6.45 -3.56 5.71
N GLU A 82 -6.80 -2.28 5.65
CA GLU A 82 -8.08 -1.82 6.21
C GLU A 82 -9.20 -2.29 5.29
N VAL A 83 -10.26 -2.84 5.88
CA VAL A 83 -11.39 -3.38 5.13
C VAL A 83 -12.72 -2.86 5.66
N VAL A 84 -13.69 -2.75 4.75
CA VAL A 84 -15.09 -2.50 5.05
C VAL A 84 -15.85 -3.79 4.78
N GLN A 85 -16.56 -4.28 5.79
CA GLN A 85 -17.45 -5.42 5.67
C GLN A 85 -18.89 -4.94 5.47
N GLU A 86 -19.66 -5.71 4.71
CA GLU A 86 -21.04 -5.36 4.33
C GLU A 86 -21.96 -5.13 5.54
N ASP A 87 -21.77 -5.87 6.63
CA ASP A 87 -22.59 -5.77 7.84
C ASP A 87 -22.17 -4.63 8.78
N ASN A 88 -21.06 -3.95 8.47
CA ASN A 88 -20.41 -3.02 9.39
C ASN A 88 -19.83 -1.78 8.68
N GLU A 89 -20.55 -1.28 7.68
CA GLU A 89 -20.12 -0.17 6.81
C GLU A 89 -19.92 1.18 7.52
N ASP A 90 -20.46 1.38 8.71
CA ASP A 90 -20.33 2.65 9.46
C ASP A 90 -19.42 2.55 10.69
N CYS A 91 -18.84 1.38 10.97
CA CYS A 91 -18.05 1.18 12.18
C CYS A 91 -16.63 1.72 12.06
N ILE A 92 -16.19 2.36 13.14
CA ILE A 92 -14.85 2.92 13.33
C ILE A 92 -14.37 2.46 14.73
N PRO A 93 -13.18 1.86 14.86
CA PRO A 93 -12.19 1.60 13.82
C PRO A 93 -12.65 0.53 12.81
N ARG A 94 -12.15 0.63 11.58
CA ARG A 94 -12.38 -0.37 10.54
C ARG A 94 -11.66 -1.67 10.90
N ALA A 95 -12.22 -2.79 10.43
CA ALA A 95 -11.54 -4.08 10.55
C ALA A 95 -10.26 -4.07 9.71
N THR A 96 -9.31 -4.93 10.09
CA THR A 96 -8.11 -5.19 9.30
C THR A 96 -8.04 -6.67 8.97
N MET A 97 -7.64 -6.99 7.74
CA MET A 97 -7.54 -8.36 7.24
C MET A 97 -6.31 -8.51 6.35
N GLN A 98 -5.85 -9.75 6.17
CA GLN A 98 -4.81 -10.10 5.22
C GLN A 98 -5.46 -10.49 3.89
N TYR A 99 -4.68 -10.43 2.81
CA TYR A 99 -5.15 -10.81 1.48
C TYR A 99 -4.24 -11.89 0.89
N ASP A 100 -4.86 -12.91 0.32
CA ASP A 100 -4.23 -13.99 -0.43
C ASP A 100 -4.79 -13.98 -1.86
N ASP A 101 -3.95 -14.13 -2.88
CA ASP A 101 -4.40 -14.03 -4.27
C ASP A 101 -5.25 -15.23 -4.74
N GLU A 102 -5.15 -16.38 -4.05
CA GLU A 102 -5.94 -17.58 -4.34
C GLU A 102 -7.24 -17.59 -3.52
N TYR A 103 -7.18 -17.15 -2.26
CA TYR A 103 -8.28 -17.28 -1.30
C TYR A 103 -9.02 -15.97 -0.96
N GLY A 104 -8.48 -14.81 -1.35
CA GLY A 104 -9.05 -13.49 -1.06
C GLY A 104 -8.74 -12.99 0.36
N PHE A 105 -9.66 -12.23 0.96
CA PHE A 105 -9.47 -11.68 2.31
C PHE A 105 -9.66 -12.72 3.42
N GLY A 106 -8.83 -12.63 4.45
CA GLY A 106 -8.83 -13.57 5.56
C GLY A 106 -7.68 -13.36 6.55
N PHE A 107 -7.29 -14.44 7.23
CA PHE A 107 -6.24 -14.43 8.25
C PHE A 107 -5.36 -15.67 8.15
N TYR A 108 -4.05 -15.47 8.20
CA TYR A 108 -3.09 -16.54 8.46
C TYR A 108 -3.11 -16.92 9.93
N GLN A 109 -3.34 -18.20 10.21
CA GLN A 109 -3.36 -18.79 11.54
C GLN A 109 -2.18 -19.75 11.69
N GLU A 110 -1.42 -19.60 12.78
CA GLU A 110 -0.32 -20.51 13.09
C GLU A 110 -0.85 -21.77 13.77
N ILE A 111 -0.50 -22.92 13.21
CA ILE A 111 -0.88 -24.22 13.73
C ILE A 111 0.21 -24.72 14.68
N TYR A 112 -0.16 -24.94 15.93
CA TYR A 112 0.71 -25.48 16.97
C TYR A 112 0.37 -26.94 17.27
N ALA A 113 1.37 -27.83 17.24
CA ALA A 113 1.18 -29.19 17.71
C ALA A 113 1.21 -29.25 19.24
N ALA A 114 0.05 -29.54 19.84
CA ALA A 114 -0.12 -29.60 21.29
C ALA A 114 0.84 -30.57 22.03
N ARG A 115 1.41 -31.57 21.34
CA ARG A 115 2.36 -32.54 21.93
C ARG A 115 3.83 -32.13 21.84
N SER A 116 4.22 -31.32 20.87
CA SER A 116 5.62 -30.95 20.64
C SER A 116 5.95 -29.50 20.99
N PHE A 117 4.93 -28.67 21.33
CA PHE A 117 5.09 -27.23 21.58
C PHE A 117 5.89 -26.51 20.48
N GLY A 118 5.87 -27.05 19.25
CA GLY A 118 6.58 -26.52 18.10
C GLY A 118 5.59 -26.01 17.06
N TYR A 119 5.98 -24.94 16.37
CA TYR A 119 5.34 -24.47 15.15
C TYR A 119 5.30 -25.62 14.13
N VAL A 120 4.13 -25.87 13.55
CA VAL A 120 3.94 -26.91 12.53
C VAL A 120 3.81 -26.28 11.16
N ASP A 121 2.83 -25.39 11.01
CA ASP A 121 2.51 -24.77 9.73
C ASP A 121 1.68 -23.48 9.92
N THR A 122 1.42 -22.76 8.84
CA THR A 122 0.46 -21.65 8.79
C THR A 122 -0.68 -22.02 7.83
N GLU A 123 -1.93 -21.94 8.28
CA GLU A 123 -3.10 -22.06 7.40
C GLU A 123 -3.75 -20.69 7.17
N PHE A 124 -4.33 -20.47 5.99
CA PHE A 124 -5.15 -19.30 5.73
C PHE A 124 -6.62 -19.64 5.98
N LYS A 125 -7.32 -18.79 6.74
CA LYS A 125 -8.78 -18.86 6.93
C LYS A 125 -9.44 -17.69 6.22
N THR A 126 -10.30 -18.00 5.27
CA THR A 126 -11.10 -17.01 4.52
C THR A 126 -12.17 -16.37 5.40
N VAL A 127 -12.71 -15.23 4.96
CA VAL A 127 -13.88 -14.61 5.60
C VAL A 127 -15.08 -15.55 5.70
N GLU A 128 -15.30 -16.39 4.69
CA GLU A 128 -16.42 -17.36 4.66
C GLU A 128 -16.25 -18.44 5.73
N GLU A 129 -15.06 -19.04 5.82
CA GLU A 129 -14.76 -20.08 6.83
C GLU A 129 -14.86 -19.54 8.27
N LEU A 130 -14.63 -18.24 8.45
CA LEU A 130 -14.74 -17.55 9.73
C LEU A 130 -16.16 -17.05 10.03
N ASN A 131 -17.13 -17.28 9.14
CA ASN A 131 -18.50 -16.74 9.23
C ASN A 131 -18.53 -15.20 9.39
N LEU A 132 -17.62 -14.51 8.70
CA LEU A 132 -17.55 -13.06 8.65
C LEU A 132 -18.29 -12.53 7.42
N ALA A 133 -18.84 -11.32 7.51
CA ALA A 133 -19.48 -10.70 6.36
C ALA A 133 -18.47 -10.39 5.23
N PRO A 134 -18.91 -10.42 3.96
CA PRO A 134 -18.06 -10.15 2.81
C PRO A 134 -17.38 -8.77 2.89
N VAL A 135 -16.15 -8.71 2.38
CA VAL A 135 -15.43 -7.44 2.21
C VAL A 135 -15.96 -6.72 0.97
N VAL A 136 -16.38 -5.47 1.16
CA VAL A 136 -16.97 -4.63 0.10
C VAL A 136 -16.08 -3.47 -0.33
N ALA A 137 -15.13 -3.09 0.53
CA ALA A 137 -14.07 -2.17 0.16
C ALA A 137 -12.80 -2.46 0.95
N TRP A 138 -11.66 -2.08 0.40
CA TRP A 138 -10.37 -2.18 1.08
C TRP A 138 -9.49 -0.96 0.83
N LYS A 139 -8.49 -0.78 1.68
CA LYS A 139 -7.47 0.27 1.56
C LYS A 139 -6.13 -0.26 2.08
N ALA A 140 -5.05 0.02 1.36
CA ALA A 140 -3.71 -0.28 1.83
C ALA A 140 -3.40 0.52 3.12
N ILE A 141 -2.87 -0.16 4.12
CA ILE A 141 -2.36 0.50 5.33
C ILE A 141 -0.99 1.10 4.97
N GLU A 142 -0.84 2.38 5.23
CA GLU A 142 0.45 3.06 5.07
C GLU A 142 1.46 2.45 6.04
N LYS A 143 2.61 2.03 5.52
CA LYS A 143 3.68 1.53 6.38
C LYS A 143 4.12 2.69 7.27
N PHE A 144 4.13 2.48 8.57
CA PHE A 144 4.76 3.43 9.47
C PHE A 144 6.27 3.38 9.23
N GLU A 145 6.80 4.39 8.54
CA GLU A 145 8.24 4.63 8.48
C GLU A 145 8.64 5.18 9.85
N ASN A 146 9.24 4.32 10.68
CA ASN A 146 9.77 4.76 11.96
C ASN A 146 11.12 5.44 11.69
N ASP A 147 11.17 6.77 11.82
CA ASP A 147 12.39 7.58 11.70
C ASP A 147 13.37 7.38 12.89
N GLU A 148 13.39 6.20 13.51
CA GLU A 148 14.25 5.86 14.64
C GLU A 148 15.19 4.70 14.29
N ILE A 149 16.53 4.76 14.44
CA ILE A 149 17.52 5.76 14.90
C ILE A 149 18.84 5.44 14.16
#